data_AF-A0A933HQZ7-F1
#
_entry.id   AF-A0A933HQZ7-F1
#
_cell.length_a   1.000
_cell.length_b   1.000
_cell.length_c   1.000
_cell.angle_alpha   90.00
_cell.angle_beta   90.00
_cell.angle_gamma   90.00
#
_symmetry.space_group_name_H-M   'P 1'
#
loop_
_entity.id
_entity.type
_entity.pdbx_description
1 polymer ?
#
loop_
_entity_poly.entity_id
_entity_poly.type
_entity_poly.pdbx_seq_one_letter_code
_entity_poly.pdbx_strand_id
1 'polypeptide(L)'
;MKKIIITAIVLVSIIVPLAILGGRQVQTLWAGCQFIPGSMENKSAAEIERAALDYACANFKSANAPRVRLNRRISPKEFMTFFGGSNDFCQDQKLALVILEGDFESLNTLSPLRKPPSTKFVGLLFNLRLGEPIDITGSKTGEGFAEILNDPSLPPRTSQLAPVPEKLPACMYGQIAPTVMPPNR
;
A
#
# COMPACT_ATOMS: atom_id res chain seq x y z
N MET A 1 2.67 87.50 1.71
CA MET A 1 4.00 86.89 1.98
C MET A 1 3.95 86.16 3.32
N LYS A 2 4.03 84.83 3.34
CA LYS A 2 4.68 84.03 4.41
C LYS A 2 4.49 82.51 4.15
N LYS A 3 5.61 81.93 3.71
CA LYS A 3 6.20 80.61 4.01
C LYS A 3 5.28 79.38 4.13
N ILE A 4 5.36 78.61 3.05
CA ILE A 4 5.12 77.17 2.94
C ILE A 4 5.98 76.41 3.96
N ILE A 5 5.39 75.46 4.68
CA ILE A 5 6.09 74.40 5.41
C ILE A 5 5.64 73.07 4.81
N ILE A 6 6.52 72.42 4.07
CA ILE A 6 6.34 71.06 3.55
C ILE A 6 6.85 70.11 4.63
N THR A 7 5.95 69.41 5.29
CA THR A 7 6.31 68.35 6.25
C THR A 7 6.32 67.02 5.49
N ALA A 8 7.52 66.50 5.23
CA ALA A 8 7.74 65.19 4.67
C ALA A 8 7.38 64.11 5.71
N ILE A 9 6.34 63.32 5.43
CA ILE A 9 5.99 62.14 6.22
C ILE A 9 6.76 60.96 5.63
N VAL A 10 7.82 60.55 6.32
CA VAL A 10 8.54 59.30 6.06
C VAL A 10 7.69 58.16 6.63
N LEU A 11 6.93 57.47 5.78
CA LEU A 11 6.23 56.26 6.17
C LEU A 11 7.25 55.12 6.27
N VAL A 12 7.64 54.77 7.50
CA VAL A 12 8.48 53.62 7.79
C VAL A 12 7.65 52.35 7.58
N SER A 13 8.00 51.59 6.54
CA SER A 13 7.48 50.25 6.26
C SER A 13 7.83 49.30 7.41
N ILE A 14 6.87 49.04 8.30
CA ILE A 14 6.97 47.93 9.26
C ILE A 14 6.62 46.64 8.51
N ILE A 15 7.65 45.97 8.01
CA ILE A 15 7.59 44.58 7.61
C ILE A 15 7.49 43.76 8.90
N VAL A 16 6.31 43.21 9.19
CA VAL A 16 6.16 42.17 10.21
C VAL A 16 6.35 40.83 9.51
N PRO A 17 7.45 40.08 9.77
CA PRO A 17 7.48 38.68 9.40
C PRO A 17 6.65 37.92 10.44
N LEU A 18 5.44 37.50 10.07
CA LEU A 18 4.69 36.51 10.85
C LEU A 18 5.43 35.17 10.73
N ALA A 19 6.39 34.95 11.62
CA ALA A 19 6.94 33.64 11.90
C ALA A 19 5.88 32.84 12.68
N ILE A 20 5.00 32.12 11.96
CA ILE A 20 4.15 31.10 12.56
C ILE A 20 5.02 29.87 12.81
N LEU A 21 5.54 29.81 14.03
CA LEU A 21 6.12 28.65 14.67
C LEU A 21 5.07 27.53 14.79
N GLY A 22 5.45 26.33 14.34
CA GLY A 22 5.39 25.18 15.23
C GLY A 22 4.06 24.43 15.39
N GLY A 23 3.17 24.45 14.40
CA GLY A 23 2.05 23.51 14.33
C GLY A 23 2.24 22.55 13.17
N ARG A 24 2.86 21.38 13.41
CA ARG A 24 2.83 20.25 12.48
C ARG A 24 1.36 19.83 12.27
N GLN A 25 0.69 20.44 11.30
CA GLN A 25 -0.53 19.89 10.71
C GLN A 25 -0.15 18.69 9.84
N VAL A 26 0.26 17.59 10.48
CA VAL A 26 0.31 16.28 9.80
C VAL A 26 -1.10 15.71 9.87
N GLN A 27 -2.01 16.35 9.15
CA GLN A 27 -3.31 15.80 8.80
C GLN A 27 -3.59 16.15 7.34
N THR A 28 -2.70 15.74 6.44
CA THR A 28 -3.16 15.29 5.13
C THR A 28 -3.75 13.89 5.33
N LEU A 29 -4.91 13.84 5.99
CA LEU A 29 -5.86 12.76 5.79
C LEU A 29 -6.23 12.84 4.31
N TRP A 30 -5.79 11.85 3.56
CA TRP A 30 -6.04 11.71 2.13
C TRP A 30 -7.56 11.63 1.90
N ALA A 31 -8.20 12.79 1.71
CA ALA A 31 -9.61 12.86 1.36
C ALA A 31 -9.80 12.17 0.00
N GLY A 32 -10.50 11.04 -0.01
CA GLY A 32 -10.76 10.25 -1.23
C GLY A 32 -10.13 8.86 -1.28
N CYS A 33 -9.52 8.36 -0.20
CA CYS A 33 -9.00 6.99 -0.18
C CYS A 33 -10.12 5.95 -0.14
N GLN A 34 -10.50 5.47 -1.31
CA GLN A 34 -11.42 4.37 -1.49
C GLN A 34 -10.77 3.30 -2.34
N PHE A 35 -10.64 2.11 -1.77
CA PHE A 35 -10.36 0.91 -2.54
C PHE A 35 -11.68 0.27 -2.94
N ILE A 36 -11.87 0.09 -4.25
CA ILE A 36 -13.05 -0.59 -4.80
C ILE A 36 -12.57 -1.89 -5.42
N PRO A 37 -12.89 -3.06 -4.83
CA PRO A 37 -12.51 -4.34 -5.41
C PRO A 37 -13.20 -4.53 -6.76
N GLY A 38 -12.48 -5.10 -7.71
CA GLY A 38 -13.00 -5.39 -9.04
C GLY A 38 -11.93 -6.00 -9.93
N SER A 39 -12.34 -6.88 -10.84
CA SER A 39 -11.40 -7.67 -11.64
C SER A 39 -10.31 -6.81 -12.30
N MET A 40 -9.06 -7.24 -12.12
CA MET A 40 -7.85 -6.62 -12.63
C MET A 40 -7.11 -7.48 -13.66
N GLU A 41 -7.71 -8.58 -14.15
CA GLU A 41 -7.03 -9.51 -15.06
C GLU A 41 -6.45 -8.82 -16.30
N ASN A 42 -7.17 -7.84 -16.84
CA ASN A 42 -6.82 -7.09 -18.06
C ASN A 42 -6.26 -5.69 -17.78
N LYS A 43 -5.98 -5.37 -16.51
CA LYS A 43 -5.44 -4.06 -16.12
C LYS A 43 -3.95 -3.96 -16.43
N SER A 44 -3.53 -2.76 -16.78
CA SER A 44 -2.12 -2.40 -16.94
C SER A 44 -1.39 -2.44 -15.61
N ALA A 45 -0.05 -2.47 -15.64
CA ALA A 45 0.75 -2.39 -14.42
C ALA A 45 0.42 -1.10 -13.64
N ALA A 46 0.37 0.05 -14.30
CA ALA A 46 0.06 1.33 -13.65
C ALA A 46 -1.31 1.36 -12.96
N GLU A 47 -2.32 0.66 -13.50
CA GLU A 47 -3.62 0.53 -12.85
C GLU A 47 -3.58 -0.38 -11.61
N ILE A 48 -2.82 -1.48 -11.66
CA ILE A 48 -2.61 -2.37 -10.50
C ILE A 48 -1.84 -1.64 -9.41
N GLU A 49 -0.85 -0.82 -9.78
CA GLU A 49 -0.09 0.03 -8.85
C GLU A 49 -1.01 1.00 -8.11
N ARG A 50 -1.88 1.69 -8.86
CA ARG A 50 -2.87 2.60 -8.28
C ARG A 50 -3.80 1.87 -7.33
N ALA A 51 -4.32 0.71 -7.73
CA ALA A 51 -5.18 -0.11 -6.86
C ALA A 51 -4.47 -0.52 -5.56
N ALA A 52 -3.17 -0.81 -5.60
CA ALA A 52 -2.38 -1.11 -4.42
C ALA A 52 -2.20 0.10 -3.49
N LEU A 53 -1.95 1.29 -4.05
CA LEU A 53 -1.87 2.53 -3.28
C LEU A 53 -3.22 2.90 -2.66
N ASP A 54 -4.32 2.73 -3.41
CA ASP A 54 -5.68 2.97 -2.93
C ASP A 54 -6.04 1.99 -1.79
N TYR A 55 -5.71 0.70 -1.96
CA TYR A 55 -5.83 -0.31 -0.90
C TYR A 55 -5.04 0.08 0.33
N ALA A 56 -3.77 0.46 0.15
CA ALA A 56 -2.90 0.81 1.25
C ALA A 56 -3.40 2.06 2.00
N CYS A 57 -3.90 3.05 1.28
CA CYS A 57 -4.48 4.24 1.91
C CYS A 57 -5.77 3.93 2.68
N ALA A 58 -6.61 3.03 2.16
CA ALA A 58 -7.85 2.63 2.82
C ALA A 58 -7.61 1.76 4.08
N ASN A 59 -6.51 0.99 4.13
CA ASN A 59 -6.30 -0.05 5.14
C ASN A 59 -5.08 0.16 6.05
N PHE A 60 -4.20 1.12 5.77
CA PHE A 60 -3.05 1.42 6.62
C PHE A 60 -3.00 2.90 6.96
N LYS A 61 -2.57 3.21 8.18
CA LYS A 61 -2.13 4.56 8.52
C LYS A 61 -0.71 4.72 8.00
N SER A 62 -0.41 5.86 7.37
CA SER A 62 0.97 6.21 7.08
C SER A 62 1.22 7.69 7.27
N ALA A 63 2.40 8.02 7.81
CA ALA A 63 2.82 9.41 7.99
C ALA A 63 3.14 10.11 6.64
N ASN A 64 3.51 9.34 5.62
CA ASN A 64 3.88 9.83 4.30
C ASN A 64 3.22 9.00 3.20
N ALA A 65 3.19 9.53 1.97
CA ALA A 65 2.78 8.76 0.80
C ALA A 65 3.70 7.54 0.63
N PRO A 66 3.16 6.30 0.55
CA PRO A 66 3.98 5.15 0.24
C PRO A 66 4.46 5.20 -1.21
N ARG A 67 5.64 4.62 -1.47
CA ARG A 67 6.24 4.47 -2.80
C ARG A 67 6.17 3.01 -3.23
N VAL A 68 5.86 2.77 -4.50
CA VAL A 68 5.91 1.42 -5.08
C VAL A 68 7.35 1.05 -5.42
N ARG A 69 7.81 -0.07 -4.89
CA ARG A 69 9.15 -0.65 -5.15
C ARG A 69 9.12 -1.78 -6.16
N LEU A 70 7.99 -2.48 -6.26
CA LEU A 70 7.77 -3.54 -7.21
C LEU A 70 6.30 -3.57 -7.60
N ASN A 71 6.03 -3.82 -8.88
CA ASN A 71 4.71 -4.20 -9.36
C ASN A 71 4.89 -5.16 -10.52
N ARG A 72 4.52 -6.42 -10.31
CA ARG A 72 4.62 -7.43 -11.36
C ARG A 72 3.57 -8.51 -11.21
N ARG A 73 3.17 -9.08 -12.34
CA ARG A 73 2.46 -10.36 -12.37
C ARG A 73 3.42 -11.45 -11.90
N ILE A 74 2.92 -12.37 -11.09
CA ILE A 74 3.71 -13.43 -10.46
C ILE A 74 2.93 -14.74 -10.55
N SER A 75 3.61 -15.87 -10.74
CA SER A 75 2.95 -17.17 -10.61
C SER A 75 2.82 -17.56 -9.14
N PRO A 76 1.86 -18.43 -8.77
CA PRO A 76 1.77 -18.89 -7.38
C PRO A 76 3.04 -19.59 -6.91
N LYS A 77 3.65 -20.46 -7.75
CA LYS A 77 4.93 -21.11 -7.44
C LYS A 77 6.04 -20.10 -7.18
N GLU A 78 6.14 -19.10 -8.03
CA GLU A 78 7.15 -18.04 -7.88
C GLU A 78 6.94 -17.24 -6.59
N PHE A 79 5.70 -16.89 -6.24
CA PHE A 79 5.41 -16.26 -4.96
C PHE A 79 5.87 -17.15 -3.79
N MET A 80 5.57 -18.45 -3.84
CA MET A 80 5.96 -19.40 -2.79
C MET A 80 7.49 -19.54 -2.64
N THR A 81 8.25 -19.36 -3.72
CA THR A 81 9.73 -19.30 -3.66
C THR A 81 10.23 -18.14 -2.80
N PHE A 82 9.53 -17.00 -2.80
CA PHE A 82 9.95 -15.80 -2.06
C PHE A 82 9.28 -15.64 -0.68
N PHE A 83 8.08 -16.17 -0.49
CA PHE A 83 7.30 -15.89 0.73
C PHE A 83 6.83 -17.15 1.46
N GLY A 84 7.08 -18.33 0.90
CA GLY A 84 6.61 -19.60 1.44
C GLY A 84 5.19 -19.94 0.97
N GLY A 85 4.73 -21.13 1.36
CA GLY A 85 3.45 -21.66 0.89
C GLY A 85 2.24 -21.17 1.67
N SER A 86 1.19 -20.77 0.95
CA SER A 86 -0.19 -20.88 1.42
C SER A 86 -0.81 -22.14 0.80
N ASN A 87 -1.62 -22.87 1.58
CA ASN A 87 -2.39 -24.01 1.09
C ASN A 87 -3.51 -23.60 0.11
N ASP A 88 -3.71 -22.29 -0.07
CA ASP A 88 -4.83 -21.74 -0.83
C ASP A 88 -4.48 -21.40 -2.29
N PHE A 89 -3.23 -21.63 -2.71
CA PHE A 89 -2.82 -21.40 -4.09
C PHE A 89 -3.18 -22.55 -5.02
N CYS A 90 -3.57 -22.19 -6.25
CA CYS A 90 -3.93 -23.14 -7.29
C CYS A 90 -3.27 -22.79 -8.64
N GLN A 91 -3.16 -23.78 -9.53
CA GLN A 91 -2.28 -23.73 -10.70
C GLN A 91 -2.51 -22.54 -11.66
N ASP A 92 -3.77 -22.19 -11.95
CA ASP A 92 -4.13 -21.19 -12.96
C ASP A 92 -4.50 -19.82 -12.37
N GLN A 93 -4.12 -19.59 -11.12
CA GLN A 93 -4.45 -18.35 -10.44
C GLN A 93 -3.63 -17.18 -10.99
N LYS A 94 -4.33 -16.15 -11.46
CA LYS A 94 -3.70 -14.92 -11.97
C LYS A 94 -3.39 -14.00 -10.79
N LEU A 95 -2.11 -13.83 -10.49
CA LEU A 95 -1.65 -13.01 -9.36
C LEU A 95 -0.82 -11.82 -9.81
N ALA A 96 -0.83 -10.76 -9.00
CA ALA A 96 0.15 -9.69 -9.07
C ALA A 96 0.67 -9.36 -7.68
N LEU A 97 1.99 -9.20 -7.57
CA LEU A 97 2.63 -8.74 -6.36
C LEU A 97 3.00 -7.27 -6.51
N VAL A 98 2.53 -6.46 -5.57
CA VAL A 98 2.97 -5.07 -5.41
C VAL A 98 3.68 -4.93 -4.08
N ILE A 99 4.90 -4.40 -4.08
CA ILE A 99 5.64 -4.10 -2.85
C ILE A 99 5.67 -2.59 -2.68
N LEU A 100 5.15 -2.13 -1.55
CA LEU A 100 5.13 -0.74 -1.14
C LEU A 100 6.18 -0.50 -0.05
N GLU A 101 6.84 0.64 -0.11
CA GLU A 101 7.72 1.16 0.92
C GLU A 101 7.10 2.44 1.50
N GLY A 102 6.99 2.52 2.82
CA GLY A 102 6.36 3.64 3.52
C GLY A 102 6.63 3.60 5.02
N ASP A 103 5.92 4.42 5.78
CA ASP A 103 5.91 4.36 7.25
C ASP A 103 4.53 3.89 7.68
N PHE A 104 4.27 2.58 7.56
CA PHE A 104 2.95 2.01 7.78
C PHE A 104 2.75 1.70 9.27
N GLU A 105 1.67 2.22 9.85
CA GLU A 105 1.20 1.86 11.18
C GLU A 105 0.05 0.86 11.04
N SER A 106 0.16 -0.29 11.72
CA SER A 106 -0.91 -1.29 11.75
C SER A 106 -2.15 -0.72 12.46
N LEU A 107 -3.32 -0.83 11.84
CA LEU A 107 -4.59 -0.37 12.42
C LEU A 107 -5.03 -1.20 13.65
N ASN A 108 -4.44 -2.38 13.88
CA ASN A 108 -4.88 -3.33 14.91
C ASN A 108 -4.27 -3.13 16.31
N THR A 109 -3.51 -2.07 16.57
CA THR A 109 -3.01 -1.82 17.93
C THR A 109 -4.07 -1.11 18.78
N LEU A 110 -4.81 -1.91 19.57
CA LEU A 110 -5.81 -1.46 20.56
C LEU A 110 -5.25 -0.66 21.76
N SER A 111 -3.95 -0.38 21.81
CA SER A 111 -3.33 0.28 22.95
C SER A 111 -2.87 1.70 22.62
N PRO A 112 -3.53 2.76 23.15
CA PRO A 112 -3.15 4.15 22.89
C PRO A 112 -1.83 4.57 23.57
N LEU A 113 -1.23 3.72 24.39
CA LEU A 113 -0.03 4.02 25.19
C LEU A 113 1.30 3.63 24.51
N ARG A 114 1.26 2.95 23.36
CA ARG A 114 2.46 2.58 22.60
C ARG A 114 2.28 2.95 21.13
N LYS A 115 3.26 3.66 20.57
CA LYS A 115 3.30 3.90 19.12
C LYS A 115 3.22 2.54 18.42
N PRO A 116 2.31 2.35 17.45
CA PRO A 116 2.24 1.09 16.72
C PRO A 116 3.61 0.78 16.12
N PRO A 117 4.04 -0.50 16.12
CA PRO A 117 5.25 -0.87 15.43
C PRO A 117 5.12 -0.47 13.96
N SER A 118 6.04 0.36 13.46
CA SER A 118 6.01 0.75 12.04
C SER A 118 6.57 -0.35 11.16
N THR A 119 5.82 -0.67 10.12
CA THR A 119 6.22 -1.55 9.04
C THR A 119 6.72 -0.69 7.90
N LYS A 120 7.93 -0.96 7.38
CA LYS A 120 8.50 -0.17 6.29
C LYS A 120 8.10 -0.70 4.91
N PHE A 121 8.01 -2.01 4.77
CA PHE A 121 7.69 -2.69 3.52
C PHE A 121 6.41 -3.49 3.67
N VAL A 122 5.49 -3.33 2.73
CA VAL A 122 4.25 -4.12 2.64
C VAL A 122 4.18 -4.75 1.26
N GLY A 123 4.13 -6.07 1.20
CA GLY A 123 3.83 -6.83 -0.02
C GLY A 123 2.34 -7.15 -0.07
N LEU A 124 1.68 -6.74 -1.15
CA LEU A 124 0.28 -7.04 -1.46
C LEU A 124 0.24 -8.03 -2.61
N LEU A 125 -0.23 -9.26 -2.34
CA LEU A 125 -0.48 -10.25 -3.37
C LEU A 125 -1.94 -10.17 -3.80
N PHE A 126 -2.19 -9.57 -4.95
CA PHE A 126 -3.52 -9.48 -5.53
C PHE A 126 -3.91 -10.76 -6.27
N ASN A 127 -5.14 -11.22 -6.03
CA ASN A 127 -5.83 -12.09 -6.97
C ASN A 127 -6.46 -11.21 -8.05
N LEU A 128 -5.91 -11.24 -9.26
CA LEU A 128 -6.35 -10.37 -10.35
C LEU A 128 -7.76 -10.67 -10.81
N ARG A 129 -8.31 -11.86 -10.55
CA ARG A 129 -9.70 -12.16 -10.88
C ARG A 129 -10.66 -11.43 -9.95
N LEU A 130 -10.42 -11.54 -8.65
CA LEU A 130 -11.27 -10.93 -7.61
C LEU A 130 -11.01 -9.43 -7.48
N GLY A 131 -9.80 -8.99 -7.81
CA GLY A 131 -9.41 -7.60 -7.71
C GLY A 131 -9.07 -7.15 -6.30
N GLU A 132 -8.65 -8.07 -5.44
CA GLU A 132 -8.33 -7.79 -4.03
C GLU A 132 -7.06 -8.52 -3.57
N PRO A 133 -6.37 -8.02 -2.53
CA PRO A 133 -5.27 -8.75 -1.92
C PRO A 133 -5.77 -10.03 -1.26
N ILE A 134 -5.13 -11.15 -1.58
CA ILE A 134 -5.34 -12.45 -0.94
C ILE A 134 -4.25 -12.80 0.07
N ASP A 135 -3.13 -12.07 0.04
CA ASP A 135 -2.06 -12.15 1.02
C ASP A 135 -1.44 -10.77 1.22
N ILE A 136 -1.03 -10.50 2.46
CA ILE A 136 -0.39 -9.25 2.89
C ILE A 136 0.78 -9.64 3.79
N THR A 137 1.99 -9.35 3.31
CA THR A 137 3.22 -9.56 4.08
C THR A 137 3.83 -8.21 4.47
N GLY A 138 4.38 -8.13 5.68
CA GLY A 138 4.95 -6.89 6.23
C GLY A 138 6.35 -7.10 6.79
N SER A 139 7.25 -6.15 6.53
CA SER A 139 8.60 -6.14 7.10
C SER A 139 9.01 -4.76 7.58
N LYS A 140 9.60 -4.67 8.78
CA LYS A 140 10.13 -3.42 9.34
C LYS A 140 11.46 -3.00 8.72
N THR A 141 12.24 -3.98 8.27
CA THR A 141 13.61 -3.81 7.81
C THR A 141 13.78 -4.09 6.32
N GLY A 142 12.76 -4.68 5.68
CA GLY A 142 12.86 -5.18 4.31
C GLY A 142 13.35 -6.63 4.24
N GLU A 143 13.58 -7.27 5.39
CA GLU A 143 13.84 -8.71 5.47
C GLU A 143 12.71 -9.48 4.75
N GLY A 144 13.10 -10.46 3.92
CA GLY A 144 12.19 -11.24 3.09
C GLY A 144 11.94 -10.65 1.70
N PHE A 145 12.18 -9.34 1.50
CA PHE A 145 12.01 -8.67 0.20
C PHE A 145 13.31 -8.46 -0.57
N ALA A 146 14.49 -8.59 0.06
CA ALA A 146 15.79 -8.35 -0.57
C ALA A 146 15.95 -9.11 -1.91
N GLU A 147 15.62 -10.40 -1.92
CA GLU A 147 15.76 -11.29 -3.06
C GLU A 147 14.84 -10.90 -4.22
N ILE A 148 13.55 -10.69 -3.97
CA ILE A 148 12.58 -10.36 -5.02
C ILE A 148 12.73 -8.93 -5.55
N LEU A 149 13.25 -8.02 -4.72
CA LEU A 149 13.60 -6.65 -5.14
C LEU A 149 14.98 -6.56 -5.79
N ASN A 150 15.78 -7.63 -5.75
CA ASN A 150 17.20 -7.61 -6.11
C ASN A 150 17.97 -6.46 -5.43
N ASP A 151 17.68 -6.20 -4.15
CA ASP A 151 18.23 -5.09 -3.39
C ASP A 151 19.20 -5.60 -2.31
N PRO A 152 20.53 -5.54 -2.54
CA PRO A 152 21.52 -6.05 -1.59
C PRO A 152 21.68 -5.16 -0.35
N SER A 153 21.05 -3.98 -0.30
CA SER A 153 21.06 -3.12 0.89
C SER A 153 20.05 -3.57 1.95
N LEU A 154 19.10 -4.43 1.58
CA LEU A 154 18.13 -5.00 2.50
C LEU A 154 18.70 -6.25 3.18
N PRO A 155 18.34 -6.51 4.45
CA PRO A 155 18.80 -7.71 5.14
C PRO A 155 18.27 -8.97 4.44
N PRO A 156 19.10 -10.02 4.32
CA PRO A 156 18.66 -11.29 3.76
C PRO A 156 17.61 -11.93 4.67
N ARG A 157 16.78 -12.81 4.09
CA ARG A 157 15.83 -13.61 4.87
C ARG A 157 16.59 -14.52 5.84
N THR A 158 16.24 -14.51 7.12
CA THR A 158 16.83 -15.39 8.14
C THR A 158 16.05 -16.70 8.32
N SER A 159 14.79 -16.73 7.88
CA SER A 159 13.90 -17.89 8.01
C SER A 159 13.96 -18.83 6.80
N GLN A 160 13.97 -20.13 7.07
CA GLN A 160 13.85 -21.15 6.04
C GLN A 160 12.38 -21.26 5.58
N LEU A 161 12.15 -21.20 4.27
CA LEU A 161 10.81 -21.40 3.72
C LEU A 161 10.50 -22.89 3.61
N ALA A 162 9.21 -23.22 3.77
CA ALA A 162 8.72 -24.53 3.40
C ALA A 162 9.00 -24.79 1.90
N PRO A 163 9.31 -26.05 1.51
CA PRO A 163 9.55 -26.37 0.11
C PRO A 163 8.30 -26.10 -0.73
N VAL A 164 8.50 -25.54 -1.93
CA VAL A 164 7.41 -25.32 -2.89
C VAL A 164 6.92 -26.68 -3.39
N PRO A 165 5.60 -26.98 -3.30
CA PRO A 165 5.05 -28.22 -3.85
C PRO A 165 5.35 -28.35 -5.34
N GLU A 166 5.71 -29.56 -5.76
CA GLU A 166 5.99 -29.86 -7.16
C GLU A 166 4.76 -29.59 -8.05
N LYS A 167 3.57 -29.89 -7.52
CA LYS A 167 2.29 -29.68 -8.20
C LYS A 167 1.33 -28.92 -7.29
N LEU A 168 0.71 -27.87 -7.86
CA LEU A 168 -0.39 -27.15 -7.22
C LEU A 168 -1.72 -27.81 -7.62
N PRO A 169 -2.74 -27.77 -6.75
CA PRO A 169 -4.07 -28.23 -7.12
C PRO A 169 -4.63 -27.39 -8.28
N ALA A 170 -5.51 -28.00 -9.07
CA ALA A 170 -6.29 -27.24 -10.04
C ALA A 170 -7.15 -26.21 -9.31
N CYS A 171 -7.32 -25.03 -9.89
CA CYS A 171 -8.19 -24.05 -9.30
C CYS A 171 -9.64 -24.53 -9.33
N MET A 172 -10.21 -24.79 -8.16
CA MET A 172 -11.65 -24.99 -8.02
C MET A 172 -12.34 -23.63 -8.12
N TYR A 173 -12.33 -23.03 -9.31
CA TYR A 173 -13.24 -21.94 -9.64
C TYR A 173 -14.63 -22.55 -9.83
N GLY A 174 -15.22 -22.99 -8.72
CA GLY A 174 -16.40 -23.84 -8.70
C GLY A 174 -17.67 -23.05 -8.42
N GLN A 175 -18.53 -22.98 -9.44
CA GLN A 175 -19.90 -23.48 -9.34
C GLN A 175 -20.83 -22.79 -8.32
N ILE A 176 -21.08 -21.49 -8.47
CA ILE A 176 -22.46 -21.04 -8.27
C ILE A 176 -23.12 -21.26 -9.63
N ALA A 177 -23.74 -22.43 -9.82
CA ALA A 177 -24.78 -22.52 -10.84
C ALA A 177 -25.77 -21.38 -10.54
N PRO A 178 -26.24 -20.60 -11.54
CA PRO A 178 -27.30 -19.65 -11.27
C PRO A 178 -28.43 -20.44 -10.60
N THR A 179 -28.70 -20.16 -9.33
CA THR A 179 -29.91 -20.62 -8.66
C THR A 179 -31.04 -19.92 -9.41
N VAL A 180 -31.51 -20.56 -10.47
CA VAL A 180 -32.79 -20.23 -11.07
C VAL A 180 -33.78 -20.44 -9.93
N MET A 181 -34.23 -19.33 -9.32
CA MET A 181 -35.35 -19.38 -8.39
C MET A 181 -36.49 -20.09 -9.12
N PRO A 182 -37.04 -21.19 -8.59
CA PRO A 182 -38.25 -21.75 -9.16
C PRO A 182 -39.34 -20.66 -9.11
N PRO A 183 -40.13 -20.51 -10.18
CA PRO A 183 -41.23 -19.54 -10.18
C PRO A 183 -42.17 -19.88 -9.02
N ASN A 184 -42.42 -18.88 -8.15
CA ASN A 184 -43.46 -18.97 -7.14
C ASN A 184 -44.78 -19.33 -7.82
N ARG A 185 -45.34 -20.48 -7.47
CA ARG A 185 -46.74 -20.82 -7.77
C ARG A 185 -47.63 -20.39 -6.63
#